data_AF-A0AA85IT84-F1
#
_entry.id   AF-A0AA85IT84-F1
#
_cell.length_a   1.000
_cell.length_b   1.000
_cell.length_c   1.000
_cell.angle_alpha   90.00
_cell.angle_beta   90.00
_cell.angle_gamma   90.00
#
_symmetry.space_group_name_H-M   'P 1'
#
loop_
_entity.id
_entity.type
_entity.pdbx_description
1 polymer ?
#
loop_
_entity_poly.entity_id
_entity_poly.type
_entity_poly.pdbx_seq_one_letter_code
_entity_poly.pdbx_strand_id
1 'polypeptide(L)'
;MFKFKFGENVLHTCTRGYSKKVKATKGIAAVAKVREIKVESDPEKIVNCCCINYRIGEQPIPLKPDSEYPEWLWKLRANRRPVPLSEVDKNSYQYWRRIRKMNHDLINNLASVDGWHRKDHRSFGNQALRFYGNLYLAVSDWSNSKKLLENKSG
;
A
#
# COMPACT_ATOMS: atom_id res chain seq x y z
N MET A 1 -34.45 1.48 -49.29
CA MET A 1 -34.71 0.58 -48.14
C MET A 1 -33.47 0.58 -47.24
N PHE A 2 -33.38 1.52 -46.29
CA PHE A 2 -32.20 1.67 -45.44
C PHE A 2 -32.37 0.80 -44.18
N LYS A 3 -31.47 -0.18 -43.99
CA LYS A 3 -31.43 -1.03 -42.80
C LYS A 3 -30.61 -0.33 -41.71
N PHE A 4 -31.26 0.25 -40.72
CA PHE A 4 -30.59 0.67 -39.49
C PHE A 4 -30.38 -0.56 -38.59
N LYS A 5 -29.11 -0.90 -38.31
CA LYS A 5 -28.75 -1.92 -37.31
C LYS A 5 -28.74 -1.24 -35.94
N PHE A 6 -29.58 -1.71 -35.02
CA PHE A 6 -29.47 -1.34 -33.61
C PHE A 6 -28.12 -1.85 -33.07
N GLY A 7 -27.26 -0.93 -32.65
CA GLY A 7 -26.03 -1.25 -31.94
C GLY A 7 -26.36 -1.81 -30.56
N GLU A 8 -25.87 -3.00 -30.25
CA GLU A 8 -25.89 -3.55 -28.90
C GLU A 8 -25.10 -2.61 -27.98
N ASN A 9 -25.72 -2.15 -26.90
CA ASN A 9 -25.04 -1.39 -25.85
C ASN A 9 -24.08 -2.32 -25.11
N VAL A 10 -22.86 -2.46 -25.63
CA VAL A 10 -21.77 -3.13 -24.93
C VAL A 10 -21.43 -2.26 -23.71
N LEU A 11 -21.86 -2.70 -22.53
CA LEU A 11 -21.42 -2.13 -21.25
C LEU A 11 -19.89 -2.20 -21.21
N HIS A 12 -19.21 -1.09 -21.51
CA HIS A 12 -17.76 -1.02 -21.44
C HIS A 12 -17.35 -0.98 -19.97
N THR A 13 -17.20 -2.15 -19.37
CA THR A 13 -16.62 -2.27 -18.04
C THR A 13 -15.13 -1.95 -18.14
N CYS A 14 -14.74 -0.72 -17.81
CA CYS A 14 -13.33 -0.39 -17.58
C CYS A 14 -12.87 -1.14 -16.32
N THR A 15 -12.42 -2.37 -16.50
CA THR A 15 -11.71 -3.11 -15.46
C THR A 15 -10.31 -2.51 -15.35
N ARG A 16 -10.03 -1.80 -14.25
CA ARG A 16 -8.66 -1.37 -13.92
C ARG A 16 -7.83 -2.64 -13.68
N GLY A 17 -7.11 -3.08 -14.70
CA GLY A 17 -6.14 -4.15 -14.58
C GLY A 17 -4.99 -3.68 -13.70
N TYR A 18 -5.04 -3.97 -12.40
CA TYR A 18 -3.81 -3.96 -11.62
C TYR A 18 -2.87 -5.01 -12.22
N SER A 19 -1.58 -4.68 -12.34
CA SER A 19 -0.54 -5.62 -12.74
C SER A 19 -0.75 -6.95 -12.00
N LYS A 20 -1.05 -8.02 -12.74
CA LYS A 20 -1.09 -9.37 -12.17
C LYS A 20 0.29 -9.60 -11.58
N LYS A 21 0.38 -9.88 -10.28
CA LYS A 21 1.62 -10.39 -9.70
C LYS A 21 1.97 -11.65 -10.50
N VAL A 22 3.01 -11.56 -11.33
CA VAL A 22 3.54 -12.70 -12.06
C VAL A 22 3.95 -13.70 -10.99
N LYS A 23 3.15 -14.76 -10.82
CA LYS A 23 3.59 -15.91 -10.05
C LYS A 23 4.77 -16.45 -10.81
N ALA A 24 5.96 -16.30 -10.24
CA ALA A 24 7.22 -16.69 -10.86
C ALA A 24 7.08 -18.10 -11.47
N THR A 25 7.02 -18.15 -12.78
CA THR A 25 7.18 -19.38 -13.54
C THR A 25 8.58 -19.90 -13.26
N LYS A 26 8.68 -21.17 -12.87
CA LYS A 26 9.94 -21.88 -12.66
C LYS A 26 10.84 -21.65 -13.89
N GLY A 27 11.96 -20.94 -13.73
CA GLY A 27 13.03 -20.95 -14.73
C GLY A 27 13.77 -19.63 -15.01
N ILE A 28 13.23 -18.44 -14.72
CA ILE A 28 13.91 -17.16 -15.04
C ILE A 28 13.74 -16.14 -13.91
N ALA A 29 13.92 -16.59 -12.69
CA ALA A 29 14.52 -15.74 -11.69
C ALA A 29 15.84 -16.44 -11.39
N ALA A 30 16.93 -15.95 -11.97
CA ALA A 30 18.20 -16.06 -11.26
C ALA A 30 17.89 -15.52 -9.86
N VAL A 31 17.68 -16.45 -8.93
CA VAL A 31 17.72 -16.17 -7.50
C VAL A 31 19.17 -15.74 -7.34
N ALA A 32 19.43 -14.46 -7.58
CA ALA A 32 20.69 -13.84 -7.23
C ALA A 32 20.84 -14.18 -5.76
N LYS A 33 21.72 -15.15 -5.48
CA LYS A 33 21.96 -15.60 -4.11
C LYS A 33 22.24 -14.33 -3.32
N VAL A 34 21.42 -14.07 -2.30
CA VAL A 34 21.64 -12.93 -1.41
C VAL A 34 23.08 -13.07 -0.92
N ARG A 35 23.88 -12.02 -1.12
CA ARG A 35 25.28 -12.05 -0.70
C ARG A 35 25.31 -12.14 0.82
N GLU A 36 25.74 -13.28 1.34
CA GLU A 36 25.95 -13.48 2.77
C GLU A 36 27.26 -12.80 3.14
N ILE A 37 27.17 -11.60 3.72
CA ILE A 37 28.33 -10.89 4.28
C ILE A 37 28.57 -11.48 5.67
N LYS A 38 29.75 -12.07 5.88
CA LYS A 38 30.14 -12.59 7.19
C LYS A 38 30.18 -11.44 8.20
N VAL A 39 29.48 -11.61 9.32
CA VAL A 39 29.53 -10.65 10.43
C VAL A 39 30.87 -10.80 11.15
N GLU A 40 31.54 -9.68 11.39
CA GLU A 40 32.78 -9.64 12.19
C GLU A 40 32.47 -10.03 13.65
N SER A 41 33.33 -10.85 14.25
CA SER A 41 33.14 -11.39 15.62
C SER A 41 34.15 -10.85 16.64
N ASP A 42 35.11 -10.05 16.19
CA ASP A 42 36.19 -9.50 17.01
C ASP A 42 35.71 -8.27 17.82
N PRO A 43 35.70 -8.31 19.16
CA PRO A 43 35.13 -7.25 19.99
C PRO A 43 35.88 -5.92 19.86
N GLU A 44 37.20 -5.94 19.72
CA GLU A 44 38.01 -4.71 19.63
C GLU A 44 37.66 -3.92 18.36
N LYS A 45 37.41 -4.64 17.26
CA LYS A 45 37.00 -4.03 15.99
C LYS A 45 35.58 -3.49 16.04
N ILE A 46 34.65 -4.17 16.73
CA ILE A 46 33.26 -3.74 16.85
C ILE A 46 33.13 -2.45 17.68
N VAL A 47 33.94 -2.31 18.73
CA VAL A 47 33.93 -1.13 19.60
C VAL A 47 34.57 0.08 18.92
N ASN A 48 35.67 -0.12 18.19
CA ASN A 48 36.46 0.98 17.63
C ASN A 48 36.06 1.36 16.20
N CYS A 49 35.44 0.46 15.45
CA CYS A 49 35.18 0.64 14.02
C CYS A 49 33.72 0.37 13.63
N CYS A 50 33.30 1.05 12.56
CA CYS A 50 32.01 0.90 11.92
C CYS A 50 32.10 -0.13 10.77
N CYS A 51 31.62 -1.35 11.01
CA CYS A 51 31.68 -2.47 10.06
C CYS A 51 30.52 -2.49 9.05
N ILE A 52 30.30 -1.39 8.31
CA ILE A 52 29.17 -1.25 7.34
C ILE A 52 29.60 -1.57 5.88
N ASN A 53 30.90 -1.62 5.61
CA ASN A 53 31.42 -1.74 4.24
C ASN A 53 30.93 -3.03 3.55
N TYR A 54 30.33 -2.86 2.37
CA TYR A 54 29.81 -3.96 1.54
C TYR A 54 30.74 -4.34 0.39
N ARG A 55 31.80 -3.57 0.17
CA ARG A 55 32.80 -3.81 -0.88
C ARG A 55 33.94 -4.65 -0.32
N ILE A 56 34.41 -5.59 -1.12
CA ILE A 56 35.48 -6.50 -0.75
C ILE A 56 36.81 -5.73 -0.80
N GLY A 57 37.53 -5.69 0.33
CA GLY A 57 38.87 -5.09 0.43
C GLY A 57 38.93 -3.68 1.05
N GLU A 58 37.79 -3.07 1.38
CA GLU A 58 37.78 -1.79 2.10
C GLU A 58 37.97 -2.01 3.61
N GLN A 59 38.90 -1.26 4.22
CA GLN A 59 39.13 -1.32 5.68
C GLN A 59 37.94 -0.73 6.45
N PRO A 60 37.60 -1.28 7.63
CA PRO A 60 36.49 -0.78 8.44
C PRO A 60 36.76 0.66 8.89
N ILE A 61 35.72 1.50 8.88
CA ILE A 61 35.83 2.94 9.14
C ILE A 61 35.96 3.16 10.65
N PRO A 62 37.02 3.80 11.16
CA PRO A 62 37.15 4.05 12.60
C PRO A 62 36.08 5.03 13.09
N LEU A 63 35.58 4.81 14.31
CA LEU A 63 34.65 5.72 14.97
C LEU A 63 35.37 6.98 15.43
N LYS A 64 34.68 8.11 15.30
CA LYS A 64 35.16 9.43 15.73
C LYS A 64 34.78 9.67 17.20
N PRO A 65 35.41 10.62 17.89
CA PRO A 65 34.96 11.04 19.22
C PRO A 65 33.58 11.71 19.15
N ASP A 66 32.83 11.63 20.27
CA ASP A 66 31.44 12.13 20.36
C ASP A 66 31.28 13.61 19.97
N SER A 67 32.33 14.43 20.12
CA SER A 67 32.34 15.86 19.77
C SER A 67 32.26 16.14 18.27
N GLU A 68 32.66 15.19 17.42
CA GLU A 68 32.58 15.35 15.97
C GLU A 68 31.17 15.09 15.43
N TYR A 69 30.33 14.38 16.21
CA TYR A 69 28.97 14.06 15.79
C TYR A 69 28.01 15.20 16.15
N PRO A 70 27.00 15.46 15.30
CA PRO A 70 26.06 16.53 15.53
C PRO A 70 25.15 16.23 16.74
N GLU A 71 24.80 17.27 17.49
CA GLU A 71 24.08 17.16 18.77
C GLU A 71 22.71 16.46 18.64
N TRP A 72 22.05 16.54 17.48
CA TRP A 72 20.75 15.90 17.27
C TRP A 72 20.80 14.37 17.32
N LEU A 73 21.97 13.76 17.08
CA LEU A 73 22.15 12.30 17.14
C LEU A 73 21.79 11.79 18.54
N TRP A 74 22.25 12.49 19.56
CA TRP A 74 22.02 12.14 20.98
C TRP A 74 20.61 12.51 21.46
N LYS A 75 19.89 13.36 20.72
CA LYS A 75 18.49 13.72 20.98
C LYS A 75 17.51 12.70 20.40
N LEU A 76 17.97 11.75 19.58
CA LEU A 76 17.12 10.71 19.00
C LEU A 76 16.66 9.69 20.06
N ARG A 77 15.39 9.26 19.96
CA ARG A 77 14.85 8.22 20.83
C ARG A 77 15.36 6.84 20.42
N ALA A 78 16.17 6.21 21.26
CA ALA A 78 16.66 4.84 21.06
C ALA A 78 15.67 3.74 21.51
N ASN A 79 14.51 4.12 22.05
CA ASN A 79 13.52 3.17 22.55
C ASN A 79 12.87 2.38 21.42
N ARG A 80 12.89 1.04 21.53
CA ARG A 80 12.25 0.13 20.56
C ARG A 80 10.75 0.37 20.40
N ARG A 81 10.07 0.74 21.50
CA ARG A 81 8.63 0.97 21.50
C ARG A 81 8.31 2.40 21.04
N PRO A 82 7.36 2.57 20.12
CA PRO A 82 6.98 3.89 19.66
C PRO A 82 6.12 4.58 20.73
N VAL A 83 6.32 5.89 20.89
CA VAL A 83 5.67 6.75 21.91
C VAL A 83 4.17 6.44 22.05
N PRO A 84 3.63 6.21 23.25
CA PRO A 84 2.19 5.97 23.39
C PRO A 84 1.39 7.18 22.88
N LEU A 85 0.21 6.94 22.32
CA LEU A 85 -0.59 7.98 21.67
C LEU A 85 -1.01 9.11 22.64
N SER A 86 -1.13 8.80 23.93
CA SER A 86 -1.45 9.76 24.99
C SER A 86 -0.37 10.83 25.21
N GLU A 87 0.90 10.51 24.94
CA GLU A 87 2.04 11.41 25.12
C GLU A 87 2.34 12.24 23.87
N VAL A 88 1.81 11.86 22.70
CA VAL A 88 2.08 12.56 21.45
C VAL A 88 1.12 13.75 21.33
N ASP A 89 1.68 14.92 21.06
CA ASP A 89 0.90 16.13 20.80
C ASP A 89 -0.05 15.95 19.61
N LYS A 90 -1.33 16.31 19.80
CA LYS A 90 -2.40 16.17 18.82
C LYS A 90 -2.22 17.09 17.61
N ASN A 91 -1.50 18.20 17.78
CA ASN A 91 -1.19 19.11 16.69
C ASN A 91 0.02 18.66 15.85
N SER A 92 0.72 17.60 16.26
CA SER A 92 1.84 17.05 15.52
C SER A 92 1.41 16.15 14.37
N TYR A 93 2.15 16.22 13.26
CA TYR A 93 1.98 15.30 12.13
C TYR A 93 2.13 13.81 12.54
N GLN A 94 3.02 13.52 13.49
CA GLN A 94 3.29 12.14 13.94
C GLN A 94 2.08 11.50 14.60
N TYR A 95 1.28 12.29 15.33
CA TYR A 95 0.03 11.84 15.95
C TYR A 95 -0.94 11.33 14.88
N TRP A 96 -1.23 12.16 13.89
CA TRP A 96 -2.18 11.81 12.82
C TRP A 96 -1.69 10.68 11.93
N ARG A 97 -0.39 10.58 11.68
CA ARG A 97 0.19 9.42 10.99
C ARG A 97 -0.09 8.12 11.75
N ARG A 98 -0.02 8.16 13.08
CA ARG A 98 -0.32 7.00 13.93
C ARG A 98 -1.79 6.64 13.93
N ILE A 99 -2.68 7.63 14.04
CA ILE A 99 -4.14 7.44 13.95
C ILE A 99 -4.52 6.78 12.63
N ARG A 100 -3.98 7.24 11.50
CA ARG A 100 -4.25 6.64 10.19
C ARG A 100 -3.85 5.16 10.14
N LYS A 101 -2.68 4.82 10.70
CA LYS A 101 -2.23 3.43 10.79
C LYS A 101 -3.17 2.59 11.65
N MET A 102 -3.53 3.08 12.84
CA MET A 102 -4.46 2.39 13.75
C MET A 102 -5.83 2.19 13.11
N ASN A 103 -6.34 3.17 12.38
CA ASN A 103 -7.60 3.06 11.66
C ASN A 103 -7.52 2.01 10.53
N HIS A 104 -6.41 1.97 9.79
CA HIS A 104 -6.20 0.94 8.77
C HIS A 104 -6.13 -0.46 9.39
N ASP A 105 -5.41 -0.62 10.51
CA ASP A 105 -5.32 -1.88 11.23
C ASP A 105 -6.70 -2.32 11.78
N LEU A 106 -7.48 -1.37 12.32
CA LEU A 106 -8.87 -1.60 12.74
C LEU A 106 -9.74 -2.05 11.57
N ILE A 107 -9.69 -1.37 10.43
CA ILE A 107 -10.47 -1.72 9.24
C ILE A 107 -10.08 -3.12 8.76
N ASN A 108 -8.79 -3.48 8.74
CA ASN A 108 -8.35 -4.81 8.35
C ASN A 108 -8.83 -5.90 9.32
N ASN A 109 -8.83 -5.59 10.62
CA ASN A 109 -9.34 -6.50 11.65
C ASN A 109 -10.86 -6.66 11.55
N LEU A 110 -11.60 -5.57 11.34
CA LEU A 110 -13.04 -5.63 11.10
C LEU A 110 -13.34 -6.42 9.82
N ALA A 111 -12.59 -6.15 8.75
CA ALA A 111 -12.70 -6.82 7.45
C ALA A 111 -12.34 -8.32 7.49
N SER A 112 -11.56 -8.74 8.50
CA SER A 112 -11.26 -10.16 8.74
C SER A 112 -12.37 -10.85 9.53
N VAL A 113 -13.00 -10.14 10.47
CA VAL A 113 -14.13 -10.62 11.28
C VAL A 113 -15.43 -10.70 10.47
N ASP A 114 -15.79 -9.63 9.75
CA ASP A 114 -17.00 -9.56 8.93
C ASP A 114 -16.92 -10.44 7.66
N GLY A 115 -15.70 -10.88 7.30
CA GLY A 115 -15.42 -11.67 6.10
C GLY A 115 -15.33 -10.87 4.80
N TRP A 116 -15.21 -9.55 4.83
CA TRP A 116 -15.08 -8.68 3.64
C TRP A 116 -13.86 -9.03 2.78
N HIS A 117 -12.82 -9.63 3.37
CA HIS A 117 -11.66 -10.17 2.67
C HIS A 117 -11.83 -11.57 2.04
N ARG A 118 -12.89 -12.32 2.36
CA ARG A 118 -13.15 -13.62 1.72
C ARG A 118 -13.47 -13.40 0.23
N LYS A 119 -12.89 -14.22 -0.64
CA LYS A 119 -13.10 -14.13 -2.10
C LYS A 119 -14.59 -14.22 -2.47
N ASP A 120 -15.35 -14.93 -1.66
CA ASP A 120 -16.79 -15.14 -1.80
C ASP A 120 -17.61 -13.84 -1.58
N HIS A 121 -17.03 -12.84 -0.90
CA HIS A 121 -17.64 -11.52 -0.67
C HIS A 121 -17.16 -10.45 -1.65
N ARG A 122 -16.26 -10.78 -2.58
CA ARG A 122 -15.94 -9.90 -3.71
C ARG A 122 -17.11 -9.97 -4.68
N SER A 123 -18.16 -9.21 -4.40
CA SER A 123 -19.34 -9.10 -5.25
C SER A 123 -18.88 -8.77 -6.68
N PHE A 124 -19.24 -9.60 -7.66
CA PHE A 124 -19.05 -9.25 -9.08
C PHE A 124 -19.93 -8.06 -9.51
N GLY A 125 -20.86 -7.64 -8.64
CA GLY A 125 -21.75 -6.50 -8.86
C GLY A 125 -21.07 -5.13 -8.71
N ASN A 126 -21.73 -4.13 -9.25
CA ASN A 126 -21.26 -2.74 -9.26
C ASN A 126 -21.10 -2.21 -7.81
N GLN A 127 -19.94 -1.64 -7.48
CA GLN A 127 -19.66 -1.13 -6.13
C GLN A 127 -20.65 -0.03 -5.71
N ALA A 128 -21.11 0.78 -6.67
CA ALA A 128 -22.10 1.83 -6.41
C ALA A 128 -23.47 1.25 -6.00
N LEU A 129 -23.88 0.13 -6.59
CA LEU A 129 -25.11 -0.57 -6.22
C LEU A 129 -25.03 -1.13 -4.78
N ARG A 130 -23.84 -1.57 -4.34
CA ARG A 130 -23.63 -2.08 -2.98
C ARG A 130 -23.63 -0.99 -1.92
N PHE A 131 -23.07 0.18 -2.22
CA PHE A 131 -22.99 1.31 -1.28
C PHE A 131 -24.28 2.16 -1.23
N TYR A 132 -24.91 2.39 -2.38
CA TYR A 132 -26.06 3.31 -2.50
C TYR A 132 -27.39 2.59 -2.76
N GLY A 133 -27.38 1.28 -3.08
CA GLY A 133 -28.58 0.45 -3.21
C GLY A 133 -29.61 1.03 -4.17
N ASN A 134 -30.83 1.25 -3.65
CA ASN A 134 -31.98 1.76 -4.39
C ASN A 134 -31.74 3.15 -5.00
N LEU A 135 -30.91 3.98 -4.38
CA LEU A 135 -30.60 5.31 -4.91
C LEU A 135 -29.83 5.22 -6.23
N TYR A 136 -28.89 4.28 -6.33
CA TYR A 136 -28.13 4.07 -7.56
C TYR A 136 -29.02 3.60 -8.70
N LEU A 137 -29.93 2.67 -8.43
CA LEU A 137 -30.91 2.17 -9.41
C LEU A 137 -31.82 3.30 -9.92
N ALA A 138 -32.40 4.08 -9.01
CA ALA A 138 -33.28 5.19 -9.38
C ALA A 138 -32.58 6.23 -10.27
N VAL A 139 -31.34 6.59 -9.92
CA VAL A 139 -30.55 7.56 -10.71
C VAL A 139 -30.14 6.99 -12.06
N SER A 140 -29.77 5.71 -12.13
CA SER A 140 -29.43 5.07 -13.41
C SER A 140 -30.63 4.96 -14.33
N ASP A 141 -31.80 4.60 -13.78
CA ASP A 141 -33.04 4.45 -14.54
C ASP A 141 -33.50 5.80 -15.10
N TRP A 142 -33.41 6.85 -14.28
CA TRP A 142 -33.68 8.22 -14.71
C TRP A 142 -32.71 8.71 -15.80
N SER A 143 -31.40 8.47 -15.63
CA SER A 143 -30.42 8.88 -16.65
C SER A 143 -30.62 8.13 -17.98
N ASN A 144 -30.95 6.84 -17.91
CA ASN A 144 -31.18 6.02 -19.10
C ASN A 144 -32.50 6.40 -19.80
N SER A 145 -33.56 6.69 -19.05
CA SER A 145 -34.83 7.15 -19.64
C SER A 145 -34.65 8.48 -20.38
N LYS A 146 -33.85 9.41 -19.83
CA LYS A 146 -33.51 10.67 -20.50
C LYS A 146 -32.78 10.45 -21.82
N LYS A 147 -31.75 9.59 -21.84
CA LYS A 147 -31.03 9.25 -23.08
C LYS A 147 -31.94 8.62 -24.14
N LEU A 148 -32.89 7.78 -23.73
CA LEU A 148 -33.86 7.17 -24.63
C LEU A 148 -34.83 8.20 -25.24
N LEU A 149 -35.18 9.25 -24.50
CA LEU A 149 -36.00 10.35 -25.01
C LEU A 149 -35.22 11.21 -26.01
N GLU A 150 -33.97 11.55 -25.69
CA GLU A 150 -33.08 12.32 -26.57
C GLU A 150 -32.83 11.58 -27.90
N ASN A 151 -32.65 10.26 -27.86
CA ASN A 151 -32.47 9.42 -29.05
C ASN A 151 -33.75 9.21 -29.89
N LYS A 152 -34.94 9.52 -29.34
CA LYS A 152 -36.22 9.46 -30.07
C LYS A 152 -36.56 10.78 -30.76
N SER A 153 -35.94 11.88 -30.33
CA SER A 153 -36.20 13.23 -30.84
C SER A 153 -35.25 13.68 -31.95
N GLY A 154 -34.25 12.88 -32.31
CA GLY A 154 -33.36 13.09 -33.47
C GLY A 154 -33.56 12.01 -34.52
#